data_AF-A0A3R6XBI6-F1
#
_entry.id   AF-A0A3R6XBI6-F1
#
_cell.length_a   1.000
_cell.length_b   1.000
_cell.length_c   1.000
_cell.angle_alpha   90.00
_cell.angle_beta   90.00
_cell.angle_gamma   90.00
#
_symmetry.space_group_name_H-M   'P 1'
#
loop_
_entity.id
_entity.type
_entity.pdbx_description
1 polymer ?
#
loop_
_entity_poly.entity_id
_entity_poly.type
_entity_poly.pdbx_seq_one_letter_code
_entity_poly.pdbx_strand_id
1 'polypeptide(L)'
;MTNRLIVVKDAKDWSGQPTFHPAFTYHAFGKDEVIRGYQGLCIMLTFNANTFDCFVEVTFDHRDTDADDVMAMMEHSLPKGFTQDKEAFLHALEYSAAKPPGALVNSYTKDDKEFATYFAVLSEDAAAAAYLDRMQKLSLWFIEGIVCSMPFLSSFHRCYEMLKLRFVDRTNEPEYKAFRLEVKRRLHSLHMEDLEAMGSADRRKGLLATLYEALEADYDRVLGRCGLLARPE
;
A
#
# COMPACT_ATOMS: atom_id res chain seq x y z
N MET A 1 1.52 -7.99 -24.22
CA MET A 1 1.16 -8.29 -22.82
C MET A 1 -0.06 -7.48 -22.47
N THR A 2 -1.09 -8.12 -21.95
CA THR A 2 -2.33 -7.44 -21.56
C THR A 2 -2.59 -7.72 -20.09
N ASN A 3 -2.31 -6.75 -19.23
CA ASN A 3 -2.64 -6.86 -17.80
C ASN A 3 -4.02 -6.29 -17.59
N ARG A 4 -4.91 -7.08 -16.99
CA ARG A 4 -6.27 -6.68 -16.69
C ARG A 4 -6.58 -6.94 -15.23
N LEU A 5 -7.38 -6.05 -14.68
CA LEU A 5 -7.92 -6.16 -13.35
C LEU A 5 -9.44 -6.07 -13.44
N ILE A 6 -10.10 -6.80 -12.55
CA ILE A 6 -11.55 -6.76 -12.38
C ILE A 6 -11.87 -6.88 -10.88
N VAL A 7 -12.92 -6.19 -10.45
CA VAL A 7 -13.47 -6.32 -9.11
C VAL A 7 -14.84 -6.97 -9.23
N VAL A 8 -15.06 -8.05 -8.49
CA VAL A 8 -16.30 -8.83 -8.55
C VAL A 8 -16.92 -8.92 -7.15
N LYS A 9 -18.23 -8.73 -7.06
CA LYS A 9 -18.98 -8.93 -5.82
C LYS A 9 -19.64 -10.30 -5.81
N ASP A 10 -20.07 -10.78 -6.97
CA ASP A 10 -20.68 -12.09 -7.13
C ASP A 10 -20.19 -12.82 -8.41
N ALA A 11 -20.56 -14.09 -8.55
CA ALA A 11 -20.13 -14.90 -9.68
C ALA A 11 -20.65 -14.40 -11.05
N LYS A 12 -21.74 -13.62 -11.07
CA LYS A 12 -22.33 -13.06 -12.29
C LYS A 12 -21.55 -11.85 -12.79
N ASP A 13 -20.86 -11.15 -11.89
CA ASP A 13 -19.98 -10.03 -12.24
C ASP A 13 -18.79 -10.45 -13.12
N TRP A 14 -18.43 -11.74 -13.12
CA TRP A 14 -17.25 -12.27 -13.82
C TRP A 14 -17.22 -11.97 -15.33
N SER A 15 -18.39 -11.92 -15.98
CA SER A 15 -18.52 -11.64 -17.41
C SER A 15 -19.23 -10.32 -17.72
N GLY A 16 -19.76 -9.63 -16.71
CA GLY A 16 -20.62 -8.46 -16.86
C GLY A 16 -19.95 -7.12 -16.53
N GLN A 17 -18.81 -7.13 -15.85
CA GLN A 17 -18.15 -5.90 -15.40
C GLN A 17 -16.99 -5.47 -16.32
N PRO A 18 -16.76 -4.15 -16.44
CA PRO A 18 -15.63 -3.64 -17.21
C PRO A 18 -14.31 -4.05 -16.53
N THR A 19 -13.40 -4.60 -17.33
CA THR A 19 -12.01 -4.79 -16.93
C THR A 19 -11.25 -3.48 -17.07
N PHE A 20 -10.33 -3.21 -16.17
CA PHE A 20 -9.46 -2.04 -16.23
C PHE A 20 -7.99 -2.46 -16.31
N HIS A 21 -7.13 -1.56 -16.79
CA HIS A 21 -5.69 -1.79 -16.93
C HIS A 21 -4.94 -1.15 -15.75
N PRO A 22 -3.88 -1.78 -15.22
CA PRO A 22 -3.05 -1.16 -14.20
C PRO A 22 -2.37 0.08 -14.79
N ALA A 23 -2.25 1.14 -14.00
CA ALA A 23 -1.49 2.33 -14.37
C ALA A 23 0.02 2.14 -14.12
N PHE A 24 0.38 1.32 -13.14
CA PHE A 24 1.76 1.04 -12.75
C PHE A 24 1.94 -0.46 -12.51
N THR A 25 3.07 -1.00 -12.93
CA THR A 25 3.41 -2.42 -12.80
C THR A 25 4.87 -2.66 -12.41
N TYR A 26 5.68 -1.61 -12.32
CA TYR A 26 7.11 -1.69 -11.99
C TYR A 26 7.42 -2.37 -10.65
N HIS A 27 6.47 -2.34 -9.72
CA HIS A 27 6.60 -3.01 -8.42
C HIS A 27 6.54 -4.54 -8.53
N ALA A 28 5.96 -5.07 -9.62
CA ALA A 28 5.91 -6.48 -9.96
C ALA A 28 6.95 -6.85 -11.04
N PHE A 29 7.09 -6.03 -12.07
CA PHE A 29 7.90 -6.39 -13.27
C PHE A 29 9.19 -5.60 -13.42
N GLY A 30 9.63 -4.92 -12.36
CA GLY A 30 10.83 -4.09 -12.38
C GLY A 30 10.66 -2.78 -13.15
N LYS A 31 11.68 -1.92 -13.13
CA LYS A 31 11.62 -0.55 -13.66
C LYS A 31 11.24 -0.46 -15.15
N ASP A 32 11.61 -1.47 -15.92
CA ASP A 32 11.36 -1.50 -17.35
C ASP A 32 9.96 -2.03 -17.69
N GLU A 33 9.24 -2.61 -16.73
CA GLU A 33 7.89 -3.16 -16.89
C GLU A 33 7.79 -4.21 -18.03
N VAL A 34 8.85 -5.00 -18.19
CA VAL A 34 8.99 -6.00 -19.26
C VAL A 34 8.97 -7.42 -18.68
N ILE A 35 8.21 -8.29 -19.35
CA ILE A 35 8.22 -9.74 -19.15
C ILE A 35 8.69 -10.40 -20.44
N ARG A 36 9.64 -11.33 -20.35
CA ARG A 36 10.30 -12.00 -21.48
C ARG A 36 9.89 -13.47 -21.60
N GLY A 37 9.96 -13.98 -22.83
CA GLY A 37 9.74 -15.38 -23.15
C GLY A 37 8.28 -15.82 -23.29
N TYR A 38 7.36 -14.89 -23.54
CA TYR A 38 5.94 -15.20 -23.74
C TYR A 38 5.39 -14.57 -25.03
N GLN A 39 4.57 -15.34 -25.74
CA GLN A 39 3.71 -14.84 -26.81
C GLN A 39 2.24 -14.88 -26.35
N GLY A 40 1.49 -13.81 -26.62
CA GLY A 40 0.07 -13.73 -26.24
C GLY A 40 -0.18 -13.64 -24.73
N LEU A 41 0.81 -13.23 -23.93
CA LEU A 41 0.67 -13.15 -22.46
C LEU A 41 -0.48 -12.24 -22.03
N CYS A 42 -1.39 -12.79 -21.24
CA CYS A 42 -2.48 -12.11 -20.57
C CYS A 42 -2.43 -12.46 -19.07
N ILE A 43 -2.42 -11.41 -18.24
CA ILE A 43 -2.46 -11.55 -16.78
C ILE A 43 -3.76 -10.91 -16.32
N MET A 44 -4.62 -11.70 -15.68
CA MET A 44 -5.89 -11.25 -15.11
C MET A 44 -5.83 -11.34 -13.59
N LEU A 45 -6.03 -10.21 -12.93
CA LEU A 45 -6.18 -10.14 -11.48
C LEU A 45 -7.65 -9.85 -11.14
N THR A 46 -8.29 -10.80 -10.48
CA THR A 46 -9.68 -10.65 -10.02
C THR A 46 -9.69 -10.43 -8.52
N PHE A 47 -10.26 -9.32 -8.07
CA PHE A 47 -10.40 -8.98 -6.66
C PHE A 47 -11.84 -9.15 -6.19
N ASN A 48 -12.02 -9.75 -5.01
CA ASN A 48 -13.30 -9.75 -4.32
C ASN A 48 -13.61 -8.33 -3.80
N ALA A 49 -14.77 -7.77 -4.17
CA ALA A 49 -15.19 -6.42 -3.77
C ALA A 49 -15.32 -6.24 -2.25
N ASN A 50 -15.61 -7.32 -1.52
CA ASN A 50 -15.90 -7.28 -0.09
C ASN A 50 -14.69 -7.62 0.77
N THR A 51 -13.74 -8.42 0.30
CA THR A 51 -12.61 -8.90 1.12
C THR A 51 -11.24 -8.56 0.55
N PHE A 52 -11.19 -8.16 -0.73
CA PHE A 52 -9.97 -7.98 -1.52
C PHE A 52 -9.11 -9.24 -1.66
N ASP A 53 -9.68 -10.43 -1.43
CA ASP A 53 -9.03 -11.67 -1.86
C ASP A 53 -8.80 -11.63 -3.38
N CYS A 54 -7.68 -12.18 -3.82
CA CYS A 54 -7.23 -12.06 -5.19
C CYS A 54 -7.09 -13.43 -5.85
N PHE A 55 -7.71 -13.56 -7.02
CA PHE A 55 -7.49 -14.65 -7.95
C PHE A 55 -6.60 -14.17 -9.10
N VAL A 56 -5.63 -14.98 -9.47
CA VAL A 56 -4.65 -14.67 -10.52
C VAL A 56 -4.73 -15.73 -11.61
N GLU A 57 -5.06 -15.28 -12.82
CA GLU A 57 -5.05 -16.11 -14.02
C GLU A 57 -3.99 -15.59 -15.00
N VAL A 58 -3.08 -16.48 -15.39
CA VAL A 58 -2.04 -16.18 -16.37
C VAL A 58 -2.26 -17.11 -17.55
N THR A 59 -2.51 -16.53 -18.72
CA THR A 59 -2.70 -17.26 -19.98
C THR A 59 -1.72 -16.75 -21.04
N PHE A 60 -1.33 -17.63 -21.96
CA PHE A 60 -0.39 -17.34 -23.02
C PHE A 60 -0.56 -18.33 -24.17
N ASP A 61 -0.18 -17.93 -25.38
CA ASP A 61 -0.18 -18.79 -26.57
C ASP A 61 1.07 -19.68 -26.61
N HIS A 62 2.22 -19.09 -26.23
CA HIS A 62 3.51 -19.76 -26.20
C HIS A 62 4.37 -19.27 -25.03
N ARG A 63 5.18 -20.16 -24.46
CA ARG A 63 6.17 -19.89 -23.41
C ARG A 63 7.51 -20.54 -23.77
N ASP A 64 8.55 -19.71 -23.84
CA ASP A 64 9.92 -20.15 -24.07
C ASP A 64 10.48 -20.88 -22.82
N THR A 65 11.51 -21.70 -23.01
CA THR A 65 12.13 -22.47 -21.92
C THR A 65 12.83 -21.60 -20.87
N ASP A 66 13.32 -20.43 -21.27
CA ASP A 66 14.02 -19.43 -20.45
C ASP A 66 13.13 -18.22 -20.13
N ALA A 67 11.81 -18.36 -20.27
CA ALA A 67 10.84 -17.33 -19.95
C ALA A 67 10.83 -16.95 -18.46
N ASP A 68 10.55 -15.68 -18.18
CA ASP A 68 10.49 -15.15 -16.83
C ASP A 68 9.42 -15.89 -15.99
N ASP A 69 9.64 -16.04 -14.69
CA ASP A 69 8.61 -16.58 -13.79
C ASP A 69 7.66 -15.47 -13.35
N VAL A 70 6.60 -15.28 -14.13
CA VAL A 70 5.58 -14.24 -13.91
C VAL A 70 4.96 -14.31 -12.51
N MET A 71 4.74 -15.52 -11.98
CA MET A 71 4.13 -15.68 -10.66
C MET A 71 5.11 -15.28 -9.55
N ALA A 72 6.36 -15.72 -9.64
CA ALA A 72 7.39 -15.33 -8.68
C ALA A 72 7.66 -13.80 -8.71
N MET A 73 7.62 -13.18 -9.88
CA MET A 73 7.74 -11.73 -10.03
C MET A 73 6.60 -10.98 -9.32
N MET A 74 5.36 -11.46 -9.44
CA MET A 74 4.18 -10.82 -8.84
C MET A 74 3.99 -11.14 -7.36
N GLU A 75 4.58 -12.21 -6.82
CA GLU A 75 4.30 -12.76 -5.48
C GLU A 75 4.26 -11.68 -4.39
N HIS A 76 5.26 -10.79 -4.38
CA HIS A 76 5.35 -9.71 -3.39
C HIS A 76 4.30 -8.62 -3.59
N SER A 77 3.84 -8.42 -4.82
CA SER A 77 2.85 -7.41 -5.22
C SER A 77 1.41 -7.87 -5.05
N LEU A 78 1.19 -9.15 -4.74
CA LEU A 78 -0.15 -9.73 -4.56
C LEU A 78 -0.56 -9.77 -3.08
N PRO A 79 -1.88 -9.83 -2.80
CA PRO A 79 -2.38 -10.13 -1.46
C PRO A 79 -1.88 -11.46 -0.93
N LYS A 80 -1.59 -11.53 0.38
CA LYS A 80 -1.28 -12.82 1.02
C LYS A 80 -2.48 -13.76 0.90
N GLY A 81 -2.22 -15.00 0.48
CA GLY A 81 -3.27 -16.00 0.25
C GLY A 81 -4.04 -15.82 -1.06
N PHE A 82 -3.47 -15.13 -2.05
CA PHE A 82 -3.99 -15.16 -3.42
C PHE A 82 -4.08 -16.61 -3.93
N THR A 83 -4.97 -16.86 -4.88
CA THR A 83 -5.22 -18.20 -5.43
C THR A 83 -5.18 -18.20 -6.95
N GLN A 84 -4.78 -19.33 -7.54
CA GLN A 84 -4.96 -19.63 -8.96
C GLN A 84 -6.06 -20.67 -9.19
N ASP A 85 -6.71 -21.13 -8.12
CA ASP A 85 -7.87 -22.00 -8.15
C ASP A 85 -9.14 -21.15 -8.22
N LYS A 86 -9.78 -21.17 -9.39
CA LYS A 86 -11.00 -20.41 -9.66
C LYS A 86 -12.20 -20.94 -8.87
N GLU A 87 -12.29 -22.25 -8.66
CA GLU A 87 -13.41 -22.85 -7.91
C GLU A 87 -13.32 -22.48 -6.44
N ALA A 88 -12.11 -22.54 -5.86
CA ALA A 88 -11.86 -22.10 -4.49
C ALA A 88 -12.18 -20.60 -4.32
N PHE A 89 -11.82 -19.76 -5.30
CA PHE A 89 -12.15 -18.33 -5.26
C PHE A 89 -13.65 -18.08 -5.32
N LEU A 90 -14.38 -18.75 -6.23
CA LEU A 90 -15.83 -18.61 -6.35
C LEU A 90 -16.54 -19.08 -5.08
N HIS A 91 -16.10 -20.18 -4.48
CA HIS A 91 -16.61 -20.64 -3.21
C HIS A 91 -16.38 -19.59 -2.10
N ALA A 92 -15.17 -19.02 -2.00
CA ALA A 92 -14.90 -17.96 -1.03
C ALA A 92 -15.74 -16.68 -1.26
N LEU A 93 -16.07 -16.36 -2.52
CA LEU A 93 -16.90 -15.22 -2.89
C LEU A 93 -18.33 -15.37 -2.34
N GLU A 94 -18.91 -16.57 -2.41
CA GLU A 94 -20.27 -16.86 -1.91
C GLU A 94 -20.42 -16.67 -0.39
N TYR A 95 -19.37 -17.01 0.38
CA TYR A 95 -19.37 -16.90 1.84
C TYR A 95 -18.72 -15.61 2.35
N SER A 96 -18.40 -14.66 1.47
CA SER A 96 -17.73 -13.42 1.86
C SER A 96 -18.62 -12.52 2.71
N ALA A 97 -18.02 -11.91 3.73
CA ALA A 97 -18.73 -10.96 4.59
C ALA A 97 -19.23 -9.78 3.75
N ALA A 98 -20.53 -9.45 3.86
CA ALA A 98 -21.13 -8.40 3.04
C ALA A 98 -20.67 -6.97 3.38
N LYS A 99 -19.94 -6.79 4.49
CA LYS A 99 -19.53 -5.50 5.04
C LYS A 99 -18.06 -5.55 5.42
N PRO A 100 -17.32 -4.43 5.27
CA PRO A 100 -15.94 -4.36 5.72
C PRO A 100 -15.86 -4.47 7.25
N PRO A 101 -14.71 -4.89 7.79
CA PRO A 101 -14.48 -4.99 9.23
C PRO A 101 -14.49 -3.60 9.91
N GLY A 102 -14.69 -3.61 11.24
CA GLY A 102 -14.77 -2.41 12.06
C GLY A 102 -16.18 -1.98 12.45
N ALA A 103 -16.25 -0.86 13.17
CA ALA A 103 -17.48 -0.25 13.62
C ALA A 103 -18.01 0.75 12.59
N LEU A 104 -19.33 0.72 12.34
CA LEU A 104 -19.99 1.70 11.49
C LEU A 104 -19.89 3.09 12.13
N VAL A 105 -19.36 4.06 11.38
CA VAL A 105 -19.24 5.47 11.80
C VAL A 105 -20.35 6.31 11.22
N ASN A 106 -20.63 6.12 9.92
CA ASN A 106 -21.62 6.91 9.20
C ASN A 106 -22.19 6.10 8.03
N SER A 107 -23.42 6.43 7.64
CA SER A 107 -24.05 5.92 6.42
C SER A 107 -24.85 7.01 5.75
N TYR A 108 -24.82 7.06 4.42
CA TYR A 108 -25.58 8.00 3.63
C TYR A 108 -26.05 7.37 2.33
N THR A 109 -27.09 7.96 1.75
CA THR A 109 -27.63 7.55 0.45
C THR A 109 -27.35 8.63 -0.57
N LYS A 110 -26.85 8.24 -1.74
CA LYS A 110 -26.66 9.13 -2.89
C LYS A 110 -26.96 8.36 -4.17
N ASP A 111 -27.75 8.94 -5.06
CA ASP A 111 -28.12 8.34 -6.36
C ASP A 111 -28.67 6.91 -6.21
N ASP A 112 -29.61 6.71 -5.26
CA ASP A 112 -30.22 5.42 -4.90
C ASP A 112 -29.22 4.31 -4.48
N LYS A 113 -27.99 4.70 -4.15
CA LYS A 113 -26.95 3.81 -3.62
C LYS A 113 -26.66 4.15 -2.16
N GLU A 114 -26.53 3.09 -1.36
CA GLU A 114 -26.15 3.18 0.04
C GLU A 114 -24.63 3.14 0.18
N PHE A 115 -24.10 4.08 0.95
CA PHE A 115 -22.69 4.17 1.28
C PHE A 115 -22.54 4.16 2.80
N ALA A 116 -21.47 3.53 3.27
CA ALA A 116 -21.17 3.43 4.69
C ALA A 116 -19.67 3.60 4.92
N THR A 117 -19.31 4.24 6.03
CA THR A 117 -17.94 4.41 6.48
C THR A 117 -17.74 3.62 7.76
N TYR A 118 -16.68 2.83 7.79
CA TYR A 118 -16.31 1.98 8.92
C TYR A 118 -14.97 2.43 9.50
N PHE A 119 -14.80 2.26 10.80
CA PHE A 119 -13.56 2.55 11.52
C PHE A 119 -13.14 1.32 12.31
N ALA A 120 -11.86 0.97 12.20
CA ALA A 120 -11.25 -0.10 12.96
C ALA A 120 -9.86 0.34 13.44
N VAL A 121 -9.50 -0.10 14.64
CA VAL A 121 -8.14 0.03 15.17
C VAL A 121 -7.38 -1.23 14.79
N LEU A 122 -6.41 -1.11 13.87
CA LEU A 122 -5.74 -2.26 13.25
C LEU A 122 -4.99 -3.17 14.24
N SER A 123 -4.50 -2.61 15.35
CA SER A 123 -3.84 -3.39 16.42
C SER A 123 -4.81 -4.23 17.26
N GLU A 124 -6.10 -3.92 17.20
CA GLU A 124 -7.15 -4.56 18.00
C GLU A 124 -8.08 -5.43 17.15
N ASP A 125 -8.09 -5.23 15.82
CA ASP A 125 -8.91 -5.97 14.87
C ASP A 125 -8.03 -6.62 13.79
N ALA A 126 -7.76 -7.91 13.98
CA ALA A 126 -6.97 -8.70 13.05
C ALA A 126 -7.64 -8.84 11.67
N ALA A 127 -8.98 -8.82 11.61
CA ALA A 127 -9.71 -8.87 10.34
C ALA A 127 -9.54 -7.56 9.57
N ALA A 128 -9.58 -6.41 10.25
CA ALA A 128 -9.29 -5.12 9.66
C ALA A 128 -7.84 -4.98 9.21
N ALA A 129 -6.88 -5.49 9.98
CA ALA A 129 -5.48 -5.53 9.59
C ALA A 129 -5.26 -6.36 8.31
N ALA A 130 -5.85 -7.56 8.24
CA ALA A 130 -5.79 -8.41 7.05
C ALA A 130 -6.50 -7.78 5.85
N TYR A 131 -7.65 -7.16 6.06
CA TYR A 131 -8.40 -6.44 5.01
C TYR A 131 -7.56 -5.32 4.39
N LEU A 132 -6.92 -4.50 5.23
CA LEU A 132 -6.03 -3.44 4.77
C LEU A 132 -4.83 -4.00 4.01
N ASP A 133 -4.25 -5.11 4.49
CA ASP A 133 -3.10 -5.76 3.83
C ASP A 133 -3.43 -6.23 2.41
N ARG A 134 -4.66 -6.67 2.15
CA ARG A 134 -5.12 -7.04 0.81
C ARG A 134 -5.43 -5.81 -0.04
N MET A 135 -6.17 -4.84 0.52
CA MET A 135 -6.57 -3.62 -0.19
C MET A 135 -5.36 -2.78 -0.62
N GLN A 136 -4.32 -2.69 0.21
CA GLN A 136 -3.09 -1.95 -0.14
C GLN A 136 -2.35 -2.56 -1.34
N LYS A 137 -2.53 -3.85 -1.64
CA LYS A 137 -1.93 -4.48 -2.83
C LYS A 137 -2.66 -4.07 -4.10
N LEU A 138 -3.97 -3.84 -4.03
CA LEU A 138 -4.74 -3.29 -5.15
C LEU A 138 -4.26 -1.86 -5.49
N SER A 139 -3.93 -1.05 -4.49
CA SER A 139 -3.52 0.35 -4.73
C SER A 139 -2.17 0.50 -5.43
N LEU A 140 -1.26 -0.48 -5.30
CA LEU A 140 0.04 -0.52 -6.00
C LEU A 140 -0.11 -0.35 -7.51
N TRP A 141 -1.16 -0.94 -8.08
CA TRP A 141 -1.41 -0.93 -9.52
C TRP A 141 -1.89 0.42 -10.06
N PHE A 142 -2.26 1.37 -9.20
CA PHE A 142 -2.88 2.64 -9.59
C PHE A 142 -2.22 3.89 -9.01
N ILE A 143 -1.33 3.76 -8.02
CA ILE A 143 -0.71 4.89 -7.34
C ILE A 143 0.82 4.80 -7.45
N GLU A 144 1.41 5.83 -8.05
CA GLU A 144 2.85 5.96 -8.22
C GLU A 144 3.57 6.15 -6.86
N GLY A 145 4.75 5.55 -6.71
CA GLY A 145 5.61 5.75 -5.54
C GLY A 145 5.26 4.90 -4.31
N ILE A 146 4.29 3.99 -4.41
CA ILE A 146 4.09 2.97 -3.38
C ILE A 146 5.16 1.87 -3.57
N VAL A 147 5.95 1.60 -2.52
CA VAL A 147 6.99 0.56 -2.52
C VAL A 147 6.52 -0.60 -1.64
N CYS A 148 6.41 -1.78 -2.25
CA CYS A 148 5.82 -2.98 -1.67
C CYS A 148 6.60 -3.59 -0.47
N SER A 149 7.81 -3.12 -0.20
CA SER A 149 8.72 -3.65 0.83
C SER A 149 8.91 -2.74 2.05
N MET A 150 8.18 -1.64 2.15
CA MET A 150 8.19 -0.79 3.35
C MET A 150 6.78 -0.82 3.96
N PRO A 151 6.63 -0.92 5.29
CA PRO A 151 5.31 -0.82 5.89
C PRO A 151 4.67 0.46 5.37
N PHE A 152 3.51 0.35 4.72
CA PHE A 152 2.71 1.43 4.14
C PHE A 152 2.56 2.62 5.10
N LEU A 153 2.60 2.34 6.41
CA LEU A 153 2.70 3.33 7.48
C LEU A 153 3.89 4.28 7.28
N SER A 154 5.10 3.83 6.96
CA SER A 154 6.28 4.69 6.85
C SER A 154 6.17 5.78 5.78
N SER A 155 5.69 5.46 4.57
CA SER A 155 5.50 6.45 3.49
C SER A 155 4.32 7.39 3.78
N PHE A 156 3.20 6.88 4.29
CA PHE A 156 2.06 7.70 4.68
C PHE A 156 2.39 8.62 5.87
N HIS A 157 3.10 8.12 6.89
CA HIS A 157 3.59 8.91 8.02
C HIS A 157 4.57 9.98 7.54
N ARG A 158 5.42 9.68 6.55
CA ARG A 158 6.32 10.68 5.95
C ARG A 158 5.53 11.80 5.27
N CYS A 159 4.49 11.47 4.50
CA CYS A 159 3.58 12.45 3.89
C CYS A 159 2.86 13.28 4.96
N TYR A 160 2.32 12.64 6.00
CA TYR A 160 1.68 13.31 7.12
C TYR A 160 2.66 14.23 7.88
N GLU A 161 3.87 13.77 8.17
CA GLU A 161 4.90 14.54 8.87
C GLU A 161 5.35 15.76 8.04
N MET A 162 5.51 15.62 6.72
CA MET A 162 5.82 16.74 5.83
C MET A 162 4.69 17.78 5.81
N LEU A 163 3.43 17.33 5.74
CA LEU A 163 2.27 18.23 5.80
C LEU A 163 2.14 18.88 7.18
N LYS A 164 2.38 18.14 8.27
CA LYS A 164 2.34 18.67 9.64
C LYS A 164 3.45 19.68 9.87
N LEU A 165 4.67 19.41 9.42
CA LEU A 165 5.82 20.32 9.50
C LEU A 165 5.59 21.64 8.78
N ARG A 166 4.76 21.65 7.73
CA ARG A 166 4.32 22.88 7.07
C ARG A 166 3.48 23.77 7.98
N PHE A 167 2.64 23.19 8.84
CA PHE A 167 1.74 23.93 9.73
C PHE A 167 2.34 24.19 11.13
N VAL A 168 3.36 23.43 11.52
CA VAL A 168 4.08 23.65 12.78
C VAL A 168 4.96 24.89 12.65
N ASP A 169 4.79 25.83 13.57
CA ASP A 169 5.65 27.01 13.65
C ASP A 169 7.03 26.61 14.20
N ARG A 170 8.06 26.67 13.34
CA ARG A 170 9.45 26.37 13.72
C ARG A 170 10.04 27.38 14.71
N THR A 171 9.46 28.57 14.82
CA THR A 171 9.89 29.59 15.79
C THR A 171 9.34 29.32 17.19
N ASN A 172 8.27 28.53 17.27
CA ASN A 172 7.64 28.10 18.52
C ASN A 172 8.34 26.84 19.08
N GLU A 173 9.31 27.03 19.97
CA GLU A 173 10.11 25.93 20.56
C GLU A 173 9.29 24.76 21.12
N PRO A 174 8.25 24.95 21.95
CA PRO A 174 7.50 23.83 22.52
C PRO A 174 6.76 23.01 21.47
N GLU A 175 6.21 23.64 20.44
CA GLU A 175 5.46 22.97 19.36
C GLU A 175 6.40 22.20 18.44
N TYR A 176 7.48 22.83 18.01
CA TYR A 176 8.50 22.20 17.18
C TYR A 176 9.21 21.06 17.91
N LYS A 177 9.46 21.20 19.22
CA LYS A 177 10.00 20.12 20.05
C LYS A 177 9.03 18.94 20.14
N ALA A 178 7.73 19.17 20.29
CA ALA A 178 6.72 18.12 20.32
C ALA A 178 6.72 17.33 19.00
N PHE A 179 6.73 18.03 17.85
CA PHE A 179 6.85 17.43 16.53
C PHE A 179 8.14 16.60 16.39
N ARG A 180 9.29 17.16 16.77
CA ARG A 180 10.58 16.45 16.70
C ARG A 180 10.59 15.17 17.54
N LEU A 181 9.97 15.19 18.72
CA LEU A 181 9.88 14.00 19.58
C LEU A 181 8.98 12.92 18.97
N GLU A 182 7.87 13.30 18.33
CA GLU A 182 6.98 12.38 17.62
C GLU A 182 7.72 11.64 16.49
N VAL A 183 8.41 12.38 15.63
CA VAL A 183 9.22 11.80 14.53
C VAL A 183 10.34 10.90 15.07
N LYS A 184 11.03 11.34 16.13
CA LYS A 184 12.11 10.56 16.74
C LYS A 184 11.61 9.27 17.41
N ARG A 185 10.40 9.25 17.98
CA ARG A 185 9.78 8.01 18.50
C ARG A 185 9.52 7.01 17.38
N ARG A 186 9.02 7.47 16.23
CA ARG A 186 8.85 6.62 15.04
C ARG A 186 10.19 6.08 14.55
N LEU A 187 11.21 6.94 14.40
CA LEU A 187 12.56 6.52 13.98
C LEU A 187 13.17 5.51 14.97
N HIS A 188 12.98 5.72 16.27
CA HIS A 188 13.44 4.77 17.28
C HIS A 188 12.75 3.40 17.12
N SER A 189 11.44 3.38 16.88
CA SER A 189 10.71 2.13 16.64
C SER A 189 11.18 1.43 15.36
N LEU A 190 11.56 2.20 14.33
CA LEU A 190 12.02 1.69 13.03
C LEU A 190 13.43 1.10 13.08
N HIS A 191 14.32 1.67 13.90
CA HIS A 191 15.71 1.26 14.04
C HIS A 191 15.99 0.57 15.39
N MET A 192 14.99 -0.07 15.99
CA MET A 192 15.08 -0.64 17.33
C MET A 192 16.23 -1.65 17.46
N GLU A 193 16.37 -2.57 16.50
CA GLU A 193 17.42 -3.59 16.48
C GLU A 193 18.84 -2.97 16.40
N ASP A 194 19.04 -2.02 15.48
CA ASP A 194 20.31 -1.29 15.34
C ASP A 194 20.66 -0.49 16.61
N LEU A 195 19.65 0.11 17.24
CA LEU A 195 19.81 0.87 18.47
C LEU A 195 20.14 -0.03 19.66
N GLU A 196 19.49 -1.19 19.77
CA GLU A 196 19.76 -2.18 20.83
C GLU A 196 21.15 -2.83 20.68
N ALA A 197 21.60 -3.04 19.43
CA ALA A 197 22.96 -3.47 19.14
C ALA A 197 24.02 -2.42 19.55
N MET A 198 23.63 -1.15 19.69
CA MET A 198 24.51 -0.09 20.18
C MET A 198 24.55 -0.04 21.71
N GLY A 199 25.65 -0.51 22.30
CA GLY A 199 25.83 -0.59 23.76
C GLY A 199 25.97 0.73 24.53
N SER A 200 25.84 1.91 23.91
CA SER A 200 25.93 3.22 24.58
C SER A 200 24.72 4.11 24.27
N ALA A 201 24.15 4.72 25.32
CA ALA A 201 23.03 5.66 25.21
C ALA A 201 23.37 6.89 24.37
N ASP A 202 24.62 7.37 24.41
CA ASP A 202 25.05 8.53 23.65
C ASP A 202 25.16 8.22 22.15
N ARG A 203 25.59 7.00 21.81
CA ARG A 203 25.63 6.53 20.40
C ARG A 203 24.22 6.40 19.82
N ARG A 204 23.28 5.83 20.58
CA ARG A 204 21.86 5.75 20.19
C ARG A 204 21.26 7.12 19.91
N LYS A 205 21.52 8.09 20.80
CA LYS A 205 21.09 9.48 20.62
C LYS A 205 21.72 10.12 19.39
N GLY A 206 23.02 9.89 19.15
CA GLY A 206 23.74 10.40 17.98
C GLY A 206 23.20 9.87 16.65
N LEU A 207 22.91 8.57 16.57
CA LEU A 207 22.29 7.96 15.38
C LEU A 207 20.91 8.57 15.10
N LEU A 208 20.05 8.63 16.12
CA LEU A 208 18.70 9.22 15.97
C LEU A 208 18.73 10.70 15.60
N ALA A 209 19.72 11.46 16.08
CA ALA A 209 19.92 12.84 15.66
C ALA A 209 20.29 12.92 14.17
N THR A 210 21.26 12.13 13.74
CA THR A 210 21.73 12.08 12.35
C THR A 210 20.60 11.67 11.39
N LEU A 211 19.84 10.63 11.75
CA LEU A 211 18.71 10.16 10.95
C LEU A 211 17.60 11.21 10.86
N TYR A 212 17.32 11.90 11.97
CA TYR A 212 16.33 12.98 11.99
C TYR A 212 16.76 14.17 11.11
N GLU A 213 18.02 14.60 11.21
CA GLU A 213 18.55 15.71 10.39
C GLU A 213 18.51 15.39 8.90
N ALA A 214 18.91 14.17 8.52
CA ALA A 214 18.82 13.70 7.13
C ALA A 214 17.37 13.67 6.63
N LEU A 215 16.44 13.25 7.49
CA LEU A 215 15.01 13.15 7.20
C LEU A 215 14.37 14.54 7.05
N GLU A 216 14.70 15.47 7.93
CA GLU A 216 14.21 16.85 7.86
C GLU A 216 14.71 17.58 6.61
N ALA A 217 16.00 17.39 6.25
CA ALA A 217 16.53 17.91 4.99
C ALA A 217 15.79 17.34 3.76
N ASP A 218 15.39 16.06 3.84
CA ASP A 218 14.59 15.43 2.81
C ASP A 218 13.17 16.01 2.72
N TYR A 219 12.56 16.34 3.87
CA TYR A 219 11.26 17.01 3.94
C TYR A 219 11.30 18.37 3.27
N ASP A 220 12.30 19.19 3.61
CA ASP A 220 12.48 20.50 3.00
C ASP A 220 12.71 20.41 1.49
N ARG A 221 13.48 19.40 1.03
CA ARG A 221 13.67 19.15 -0.41
C ARG A 221 12.36 18.81 -1.11
N VAL A 222 11.56 17.91 -0.55
CA VAL A 222 10.29 17.47 -1.15
C VAL A 222 9.26 18.61 -1.15
N LEU A 223 9.09 19.27 -0.01
CA LEU A 223 8.21 20.44 0.11
C LEU A 223 8.63 21.55 -0.87
N GLY A 224 9.93 21.77 -1.06
CA GLY A 224 10.45 22.75 -2.02
C GLY A 224 10.09 22.43 -3.46
N ARG A 225 10.25 21.17 -3.89
CA ARG A 225 9.88 20.73 -5.25
C ARG A 225 8.39 20.83 -5.52
N CYS A 226 7.57 20.61 -4.50
CA CYS A 226 6.11 20.73 -4.61
C CYS A 226 5.60 22.18 -4.48
N GLY A 227 6.48 23.16 -4.24
CA GLY A 227 6.08 24.54 -3.99
C GLY A 227 5.32 24.73 -2.68
N LEU A 228 5.54 23.84 -1.70
CA LEU A 228 4.80 23.75 -0.45
C LEU A 228 5.61 24.17 0.79
N LEU A 229 6.84 24.68 0.62
CA LEU A 229 7.60 25.30 1.72
C LEU A 229 6.79 26.46 2.31
N ALA A 230 6.80 26.57 3.64
CA ALA A 230 6.19 27.69 4.34
C ALA A 230 6.78 28.99 3.75
N ARG A 231 5.93 29.80 3.12
CA ARG A 231 6.34 31.14 2.71
C ARG A 231 6.35 31.98 3.98
N PRO A 232 7.46 32.65 4.31
CA PRO A 232 7.40 33.70 5.31
C PRO A 232 6.39 34.75 4.81
N GLU A 233 5.38 35.06 5.62
CA GLU A 233 4.59 36.28 5.44
C GLU A 233 5.45 37.51 5.71
#